data_AF-A0A227J9K3-F1
#
_entry.id   AF-A0A227J9K3-F1
#
_cell.length_a   1.000
_cell.length_b   1.000
_cell.length_c   1.000
_cell.angle_alpha   90.00
_cell.angle_beta   90.00
_cell.angle_gamma   90.00
#
_symmetry.space_group_name_H-M   'P 1'
#
loop_
_entity.id
_entity.type
_entity.pdbx_description
1 polymer ?
#
loop_
_entity_poly.entity_id
_entity_poly.type
_entity_poly.pdbx_seq_one_letter_code
_entity_poly.pdbx_strand_id
1 'polypeptide(L)'
;FAPQYHGGVRHAMPVRQTMKTRTIFNILGPLINPARPNIELMGVYSEELVRPIAETMLQMGMKRAAVVHGSGLDEVAIHGTTTVAEIKDGKITEYTLTPEDFGLESHPLEAIKGGDPEENKAIITNILTGKGTDAQ
;
A
#
# COMPACT_ATOMS: atom_id res chain seq x y z
N PHE A 1 9.99 -14.05 -3.77
CA PHE A 1 9.53 -13.84 -5.16
C PHE A 1 10.21 -12.63 -5.82
N ALA A 2 10.14 -11.41 -5.27
CA ALA A 2 10.80 -10.23 -5.86
C ALA A 2 12.30 -10.38 -6.23
N PRO A 3 13.16 -11.10 -5.47
CA PRO A 3 14.56 -11.34 -5.85
C PRO A 3 14.73 -12.10 -7.18
N GLN A 4 13.72 -12.86 -7.62
CA GLN A 4 13.75 -13.62 -8.87
C GLN A 4 13.64 -12.72 -10.11
N TYR A 5 12.95 -11.58 -10.00
CA TYR A 5 12.70 -10.67 -11.12
C TYR A 5 13.60 -9.43 -11.08
N HIS A 6 14.16 -9.10 -9.92
CA HIS A 6 14.95 -7.88 -9.71
C HIS A 6 16.37 -8.17 -9.23
N GLY A 7 17.08 -9.04 -9.96
CA GLY A 7 18.44 -9.49 -9.59
C GLY A 7 19.44 -8.34 -9.37
N GLY A 8 19.26 -7.20 -10.06
CA GLY A 8 20.10 -6.01 -9.89
C GLY A 8 19.97 -5.33 -8.51
N VAL A 9 18.84 -5.49 -7.82
CA VAL A 9 18.60 -4.88 -6.50
C VAL A 9 19.59 -5.42 -5.45
N ARG A 10 20.13 -6.63 -5.66
CA ARG A 10 21.15 -7.23 -4.78
C ARG A 10 22.37 -6.33 -4.57
N HIS A 11 22.72 -5.50 -5.56
CA HIS A 11 23.87 -4.60 -5.49
C HIS A 11 23.65 -3.42 -4.55
N ALA A 12 22.39 -3.01 -4.34
CA ALA A 12 22.05 -1.94 -3.40
C ALA A 12 21.82 -2.45 -1.95
N MET A 13 21.59 -3.76 -1.77
CA MET A 13 21.24 -4.34 -0.47
C MET A 13 22.26 -4.10 0.65
N PRO A 14 23.59 -4.25 0.44
CA PRO A 14 24.57 -4.02 1.51
C PRO A 14 24.55 -2.58 2.06
N VAL A 15 24.40 -1.60 1.16
CA VAL A 15 24.32 -0.18 1.53
C VAL A 15 23.02 0.09 2.29
N ARG A 16 21.88 -0.42 1.79
CA ARG A 16 20.57 -0.26 2.46
C ARG A 16 20.57 -0.83 3.87
N GLN A 17 21.13 -2.03 4.06
CA GLN A 17 21.21 -2.68 5.37
C GLN A 17 22.10 -1.90 6.34
N THR A 18 23.17 -1.28 5.84
CA THR A 18 24.06 -0.43 6.65
C THR A 18 23.39 0.87 7.05
N MET A 19 22.68 1.53 6.13
CA MET A 19 22.05 2.84 6.37
C MET A 19 20.90 2.78 7.38
N LYS A 20 20.15 1.67 7.45
CA LYS A 20 19.00 1.48 8.37
C LYS A 20 18.00 2.64 8.39
N THR A 21 17.86 3.35 7.28
CA THR A 21 16.91 4.45 7.11
C THR A 21 16.12 4.29 5.81
N ARG A 22 15.01 5.01 5.71
CA ARG A 22 14.17 5.04 4.51
C ARG A 22 14.92 5.73 3.38
N THR A 23 14.82 5.17 2.17
CA THR A 23 15.44 5.69 0.94
C THR A 23 14.46 5.55 -0.22
N ILE A 24 14.82 6.06 -1.40
CA ILE A 24 14.03 5.85 -2.63
C ILE A 24 13.76 4.36 -2.92
N PHE A 25 14.64 3.45 -2.50
CA PHE A 25 14.41 2.01 -2.67
C PHE A 25 13.23 1.45 -1.87
N ASN A 26 12.69 2.19 -0.91
CA ASN A 26 11.46 1.80 -0.19
C ASN A 26 10.20 2.01 -1.05
N ILE A 27 10.23 2.96 -1.99
CA ILE A 27 9.10 3.28 -2.89
C ILE A 27 9.27 2.71 -4.30
N LEU A 28 10.49 2.30 -4.68
CA LEU A 28 10.74 1.73 -6.00
C LEU A 28 10.10 0.34 -6.21
N GLY A 29 9.92 -0.44 -5.15
CA GLY A 29 9.48 -1.83 -5.25
C GLY A 29 8.15 -2.00 -6.00
N PRO A 30 7.07 -1.31 -5.58
CA PRO A 30 5.78 -1.39 -6.27
C PRO A 30 5.84 -0.90 -7.72
N LEU A 31 6.58 0.19 -7.98
CA LEU A 31 6.69 0.82 -9.31
C LEU A 31 7.37 -0.05 -10.38
N ILE A 32 8.11 -1.09 -9.99
CA ILE A 32 8.87 -1.93 -10.93
C ILE A 32 8.24 -3.30 -11.20
N ASN A 33 6.91 -3.44 -11.00
CA ASN A 33 6.20 -4.68 -11.27
C ASN A 33 6.50 -5.22 -12.70
N PRO A 34 7.10 -6.41 -12.85
CA PRO A 34 7.53 -6.94 -14.14
C PRO A 34 6.36 -7.22 -15.09
N ALA A 35 5.14 -7.39 -14.57
CA ALA A 35 3.94 -7.58 -15.38
C ALA A 35 3.43 -6.30 -16.05
N ARG A 36 3.92 -5.12 -15.63
CA ARG A 36 3.49 -3.80 -16.13
C ARG A 36 1.96 -3.62 -16.15
N PRO A 37 1.30 -3.71 -14.99
CA PRO A 37 -0.15 -3.55 -14.92
C PRO A 37 -0.57 -2.14 -15.35
N ASN A 38 -1.79 -2.03 -15.90
CA ASN A 38 -2.39 -0.74 -16.24
C ASN A 38 -3.27 -0.16 -15.11
N ILE A 39 -3.47 -0.93 -14.03
CA ILE A 39 -4.26 -0.58 -12.86
C ILE A 39 -3.51 -1.00 -11.60
N GLU A 40 -3.37 -0.10 -10.62
CA GLU A 40 -2.65 -0.38 -9.38
C GLU A 40 -3.21 0.41 -8.18
N LEU A 41 -3.35 -0.26 -7.03
CA LEU A 41 -3.56 0.39 -5.73
C LEU A 41 -2.22 0.32 -4.98
N MET A 42 -1.65 1.47 -4.62
CA MET A 42 -0.34 1.55 -4.01
C MET A 42 -0.40 2.29 -2.67
N GLY A 43 0.01 1.59 -1.62
CA GLY A 43 0.27 2.17 -0.31
C GLY A 43 1.56 2.94 -0.22
N VAL A 44 1.56 4.06 0.53
CA VAL A 44 2.79 4.76 0.91
C VAL A 44 2.86 4.99 2.42
N TYR A 45 4.06 4.89 2.97
CA TYR A 45 4.28 5.01 4.43
C TYR A 45 4.15 6.44 4.97
N SER A 46 4.05 7.44 4.11
CA SER A 46 3.96 8.86 4.48
C SER A 46 2.95 9.56 3.57
N GLU A 47 2.08 10.36 4.16
CA GLU A 47 1.09 11.16 3.43
C GLU A 47 1.73 12.06 2.36
N GLU A 48 2.90 12.64 2.66
CA GLU A 48 3.64 13.52 1.74
C GLU A 48 4.07 12.81 0.43
N LEU A 49 4.08 11.47 0.41
CA LEU A 49 4.43 10.69 -0.77
C LEU A 49 3.24 10.38 -1.68
N VAL A 50 2.00 10.58 -1.21
CA VAL A 50 0.79 10.22 -1.96
C VAL A 50 0.78 10.89 -3.34
N ARG A 51 0.96 12.22 -3.36
CA ARG A 51 0.96 13.00 -4.59
C ARG A 51 2.18 12.74 -5.49
N PRO A 52 3.43 12.81 -5.01
CA PRO A 52 4.62 12.56 -5.84
C PRO A 52 4.63 11.18 -6.51
N ILE A 53 4.14 10.14 -5.82
CA ILE A 53 4.07 8.79 -6.38
C ILE A 53 3.00 8.70 -7.47
N ALA A 54 1.83 9.30 -7.27
CA ALA A 54 0.79 9.33 -8.31
C ALA A 54 1.29 10.06 -9.58
N GLU A 55 2.03 11.16 -9.43
CA GLU A 55 2.67 11.86 -10.56
C GLU A 55 3.69 10.99 -11.27
N THR A 56 4.51 10.25 -10.52
CA THR A 56 5.48 9.31 -11.08
C THR A 56 4.79 8.19 -11.86
N MET A 57 3.74 7.57 -11.30
CA MET A 57 2.97 6.52 -11.97
C MET A 57 2.30 7.04 -13.25
N LEU A 58 1.76 8.26 -13.24
CA LEU A 58 1.19 8.89 -14.43
C LEU A 58 2.25 9.10 -15.51
N GLN A 59 3.45 9.59 -15.15
CA GLN A 59 4.57 9.75 -16.09
C GLN A 59 5.07 8.42 -16.66
N MET A 60 4.98 7.34 -15.87
CA MET A 60 5.28 5.97 -16.32
C MET A 60 4.20 5.36 -17.23
N GLY A 61 3.08 6.07 -17.44
CA GLY A 61 2.02 5.68 -18.37
C GLY A 61 0.87 4.89 -17.74
N MET A 62 0.78 4.86 -16.40
CA MET A 62 -0.31 4.20 -15.66
C MET A 62 -1.68 4.73 -16.10
N LYS A 63 -2.63 3.83 -16.38
CA LYS A 63 -3.97 4.22 -16.88
C LYS A 63 -4.93 4.56 -15.76
N ARG A 64 -4.92 3.74 -14.70
CA ARG A 64 -5.67 4.02 -13.47
C ARG A 64 -4.82 3.63 -12.26
N ALA A 65 -4.87 4.43 -11.20
CA ALA A 65 -4.27 4.03 -9.94
C ALA A 65 -4.92 4.77 -8.79
N ALA A 66 -4.74 4.26 -7.58
CA ALA A 66 -4.94 5.02 -6.36
C ALA A 66 -3.68 4.88 -5.52
N VAL A 67 -3.07 6.00 -5.14
CA VAL A 67 -2.01 6.03 -4.14
C VAL A 67 -2.62 6.45 -2.82
N VAL A 68 -2.37 5.67 -1.76
CA VAL A 68 -3.07 5.84 -0.48
C VAL A 68 -2.11 5.92 0.71
N HIS A 69 -2.49 6.72 1.69
CA HIS A 69 -1.91 6.73 3.03
C HIS A 69 -3.04 6.79 4.06
N GLY A 70 -3.19 5.74 4.87
CA GLY A 70 -4.28 5.58 5.82
C GLY A 70 -3.82 5.75 7.25
N SER A 71 -4.01 6.93 7.84
CA SER A 71 -3.80 7.18 9.28
C SER A 71 -2.54 6.50 9.87
N GLY A 72 -1.40 6.68 9.21
CA GLY A 72 -0.10 6.13 9.61
C GLY A 72 0.30 4.79 8.94
N LEU A 73 -0.58 4.19 8.14
CA LEU A 73 -0.35 2.95 7.39
C LEU A 73 -0.23 3.20 5.89
N ASP A 74 0.40 2.27 5.19
CA ASP A 74 0.46 2.17 3.73
C ASP A 74 -0.74 1.39 3.16
N GLU A 75 -1.92 1.56 3.74
CA GLU A 75 -3.16 0.89 3.33
C GLU A 75 -4.36 1.85 3.47
N VAL A 76 -5.54 1.47 2.98
CA VAL A 76 -6.78 2.19 3.29
C VAL A 76 -7.15 1.87 4.73
N ALA A 77 -7.25 2.89 5.58
CA ALA A 77 -7.48 2.72 7.01
C ALA A 77 -8.95 2.46 7.35
N ILE A 78 -9.16 1.55 8.32
CA ILE A 78 -10.46 1.33 8.98
C ILE A 78 -10.56 2.08 10.33
N HIS A 79 -9.44 2.59 10.83
CA HIS A 79 -9.31 3.27 12.12
C HIS A 79 -9.25 4.79 12.02
N GLY A 80 -9.41 5.35 10.81
CA GLY A 80 -9.32 6.78 10.57
C GLY A 80 -9.34 7.15 9.09
N THR A 81 -8.89 8.35 8.79
CA THR A 81 -8.87 8.92 7.43
C THR A 81 -7.78 8.30 6.56
N THR A 82 -8.09 8.14 5.27
CA THR A 82 -7.15 7.80 4.21
C THR A 82 -7.03 8.95 3.22
N THR A 83 -5.81 9.45 3.00
CA THR A 83 -5.51 10.41 1.93
C THR A 83 -5.23 9.64 0.64
N VAL A 84 -5.87 10.06 -0.45
CA VAL A 84 -5.85 9.38 -1.75
C VAL A 84 -5.43 10.34 -2.85
N ALA A 85 -4.55 9.90 -3.75
CA ALA A 85 -4.35 10.48 -5.07
C ALA A 85 -4.76 9.46 -6.14
N GLU A 86 -5.90 9.68 -6.79
CA GLU A 86 -6.41 8.80 -7.84
C GLU A 86 -5.96 9.29 -9.22
N ILE A 87 -5.37 8.37 -10.01
CA ILE A 87 -5.13 8.54 -11.43
C ILE A 87 -6.32 7.97 -12.19
N LYS A 88 -6.97 8.79 -13.01
CA LYS A 88 -8.04 8.36 -13.91
C LYS A 88 -8.11 9.31 -15.11
N ASP A 89 -8.25 8.74 -16.31
CA ASP A 89 -8.38 9.51 -17.56
C ASP A 89 -7.25 10.54 -17.77
N GLY A 90 -6.03 10.17 -17.37
CA GLY A 90 -4.83 11.02 -17.48
C GLY A 90 -4.77 12.18 -16.49
N LYS A 91 -5.65 12.22 -15.49
CA LYS A 91 -5.69 13.25 -14.45
C LYS A 91 -5.48 12.64 -13.07
N ILE A 92 -4.92 13.44 -12.18
CA ILE A 92 -4.79 13.11 -10.75
C ILE A 92 -5.82 13.93 -9.99
N THR A 93 -6.63 13.27 -9.17
CA THR A 93 -7.58 13.91 -8.24
C THR A 93 -7.25 13.45 -6.83
N GLU A 94 -7.15 14.42 -5.92
CA GLU A 94 -6.85 14.17 -4.50
C GLU A 94 -8.12 14.32 -3.67
N TYR A 95 -8.33 13.40 -2.74
CA TYR A 95 -9.45 13.38 -1.81
C TYR A 95 -9.12 12.55 -0.58
N THR A 96 -10.00 12.59 0.40
CA THR A 96 -9.92 11.77 1.61
C THR A 96 -11.07 10.78 1.65
N LEU A 97 -10.83 9.63 2.27
CA LEU A 97 -11.85 8.62 2.55
C LEU A 97 -11.87 8.29 4.05
N THR A 98 -13.04 7.93 4.57
CA THR A 98 -13.23 7.34 5.89
C THR A 98 -13.94 5.97 5.76
N PRO A 99 -13.97 5.14 6.81
CA PRO A 99 -14.70 3.87 6.78
C PRO A 99 -16.19 4.04 6.40
N GLU A 100 -16.80 5.13 6.85
CA GLU A 100 -18.21 5.44 6.63
C GLU A 100 -18.53 5.72 5.15
N ASP A 101 -17.57 6.21 4.37
CA ASP A 101 -17.72 6.38 2.91
C ASP A 101 -17.98 5.03 2.20
N PHE A 102 -17.61 3.92 2.85
CA PHE A 102 -17.85 2.55 2.40
C PHE A 102 -19.02 1.86 3.12
N GLY A 103 -19.71 2.56 4.02
CA GLY A 103 -20.76 1.99 4.87
C GLY A 103 -20.22 1.03 5.94
N LEU A 104 -18.96 1.20 6.33
CA LEU A 104 -18.30 0.40 7.38
C LEU A 104 -18.23 1.18 8.69
N GLU A 105 -18.21 0.46 9.81
CA GLU A 105 -17.90 1.03 11.11
C GLU A 105 -16.38 1.19 11.28
N SER A 106 -15.97 2.23 12.01
CA SER A 106 -14.56 2.37 12.36
C SER A 106 -14.18 1.40 13.48
N HIS A 107 -13.03 0.75 13.34
CA HIS A 107 -12.45 -0.14 14.34
C HIS A 107 -11.05 0.35 14.73
N PRO A 108 -10.62 0.18 16.01
CA PRO A 108 -9.26 0.54 16.41
C PRO A 108 -8.22 -0.35 15.70
N LEU A 109 -7.03 0.20 15.47
CA LEU A 109 -5.94 -0.50 14.79
C LEU A 109 -5.57 -1.83 15.49
N GLU A 110 -5.70 -1.88 16.80
CA GLU A 110 -5.46 -3.05 17.64
C GLU A 110 -6.39 -4.22 17.31
N ALA A 111 -7.58 -3.97 16.77
CA ALA A 111 -8.53 -5.01 16.37
C ALA A 111 -8.08 -5.81 15.14
N ILE A 112 -7.20 -5.23 14.31
CA ILE A 112 -6.62 -5.87 13.12
C ILE A 112 -5.15 -6.25 13.30
N LYS A 113 -4.66 -6.18 14.54
CA LYS A 113 -3.28 -6.50 14.83
C LYS A 113 -3.01 -7.99 14.56
N GLY A 114 -2.06 -8.24 13.66
CA GLY A 114 -1.53 -9.59 13.44
C GLY A 114 -0.69 -10.11 14.60
N GLY A 115 -0.31 -11.38 14.49
CA GLY A 115 0.44 -12.11 15.50
C GLY A 115 1.65 -12.82 14.92
N ASP A 116 1.93 -14.01 15.44
CA ASP A 116 2.95 -14.89 14.87
C ASP A 116 2.53 -15.48 13.50
N PRO A 117 3.43 -16.15 12.76
CA PRO A 117 3.09 -16.70 11.44
C PRO A 117 1.92 -17.69 11.42
N GLU A 118 1.73 -18.52 12.44
CA GLU A 118 0.61 -19.47 12.48
C GLU A 118 -0.70 -18.75 12.84
N GLU A 119 -0.65 -17.76 13.73
CA GLU A 119 -1.77 -16.87 14.03
C GLU A 119 -2.22 -16.10 12.78
N ASN A 120 -1.29 -15.47 12.06
CA ASN A 120 -1.60 -14.73 10.83
C ASN A 120 -2.20 -15.63 9.74
N LYS A 121 -1.73 -16.87 9.63
CA LYS A 121 -2.29 -17.89 8.73
C LYS A 121 -3.72 -18.25 9.12
N ALA A 122 -4.01 -18.40 10.41
CA ALA A 122 -5.37 -18.66 10.88
C ALA A 122 -6.29 -17.46 10.62
N ILE A 123 -5.84 -16.24 10.91
CA ILE A 123 -6.57 -15.00 10.65
C ILE A 123 -6.94 -14.89 9.16
N ILE A 124 -5.96 -14.96 8.25
CA ILE A 124 -6.25 -14.81 6.81
C ILE A 124 -7.15 -15.94 6.29
N THR A 125 -7.02 -17.16 6.82
CA THR A 125 -7.92 -18.27 6.46
C THR A 125 -9.35 -18.00 6.92
N ASN A 126 -9.53 -17.45 8.12
CA ASN A 126 -10.85 -17.10 8.64
C ASN A 126 -11.49 -15.98 7.82
N ILE A 127 -10.75 -14.91 7.51
CA ILE A 127 -11.22 -13.82 6.64
C ILE A 127 -11.72 -14.37 5.30
N LEU A 128 -10.87 -15.15 4.61
CA LEU A 128 -11.20 -15.68 3.28
C LEU A 128 -12.31 -16.75 3.29
N THR A 129 -12.64 -17.32 4.45
CA THR A 129 -13.74 -18.30 4.60
C THR A 129 -14.99 -17.71 5.25
N GLY A 130 -15.05 -16.38 5.42
CA GLY A 130 -16.21 -15.69 5.98
C GLY A 130 -16.40 -15.90 7.49
N LYS A 131 -15.31 -16.14 8.21
CA LYS A 131 -15.26 -16.37 9.67
C LYS A 131 -14.35 -15.35 10.39
N GLY A 132 -13.96 -14.28 9.71
CA GLY A 132 -13.25 -13.14 10.31
C GLY A 132 -14.11 -12.47 11.39
N THR A 133 -13.47 -11.66 12.23
CA THR A 133 -14.19 -10.72 13.08
C THR A 133 -14.73 -9.55 12.24
N ASP A 134 -15.63 -8.73 12.76
CA ASP A 134 -16.17 -7.58 12.00
C ASP A 134 -15.07 -6.60 11.54
N ALA A 135 -13.96 -6.51 12.28
CA ALA A 135 -12.82 -5.68 11.93
C ALA A 135 -11.86 -6.32 10.89
N GLN A 136 -11.95 -7.63 10.61
CA GLN A 136 -11.01 -8.43 9.81
C GLN A 136 -11.61 -8.88 8.48
#